data_AF-A0AAN5CV60-F1
#
_entry.id   AF-A0AAN5CV60-F1
#
_cell.length_a   1.000
_cell.length_b   1.000
_cell.length_c   1.000
_cell.angle_alpha   90.00
_cell.angle_beta   90.00
_cell.angle_gamma   90.00
#
_symmetry.space_group_name_H-M   'P 1'
#
loop_
_entity.id
_entity.type
_entity.pdbx_description
1 polymer ?
#
loop_
_entity_poly.entity_id
_entity_poly.type
_entity_poly.pdbx_seq_one_letter_code
_entity_poly.pdbx_strand_id
1 'polypeptide(L)'
;QREVWFNMGVLTILCTALSFIVYCSCLIRLCFFSVARNSTIERNFLIVGISSLIFSLPYMSTMAYLYLVMVEVLPTDGEDRVDILFQLPWLTDLKYLSLAPMLLLTNSKIRKSIKKFL
;
A
#
# COMPACT_ATOMS: atom_id res chain seq x y z
N GLN A 1 8.09 6.78 -24.59
CA GLN A 1 8.37 7.04 -23.15
C GLN A 1 7.17 7.64 -22.42
N ARG A 2 6.57 8.73 -22.91
CA ARG A 2 5.38 9.38 -22.28
C ARG A 2 4.20 8.42 -22.02
N GLU A 3 3.91 7.50 -22.93
CA GLU A 3 2.85 6.49 -22.77
C GLU A 3 3.11 5.47 -21.65
N VAL A 4 4.37 5.13 -21.38
CA VAL A 4 4.74 4.17 -20.32
C VAL A 4 4.47 4.81 -18.95
N TRP A 5 4.84 6.07 -18.79
CA TRP A 5 4.57 6.84 -17.57
C TRP A 5 3.07 7.06 -17.35
N PHE A 6 2.31 7.31 -18.41
CA PHE A 6 0.85 7.41 -18.34
C PHE A 6 0.21 6.09 -17.88
N ASN A 7 0.60 4.96 -18.49
CA ASN A 7 0.10 3.64 -18.11
C ASN A 7 0.48 3.27 -16.66
N MET A 8 1.70 3.58 -16.23
CA MET A 8 2.12 3.37 -14.84
C MET A 8 1.31 4.24 -13.86
N GLY A 9 1.06 5.50 -14.18
CA GLY A 9 0.24 6.39 -13.35
C GLY A 9 -1.20 5.88 -13.21
N VAL A 10 -1.84 5.54 -14.34
CA VAL A 10 -3.22 5.00 -14.37
C VAL A 10 -3.33 3.69 -13.59
N LEU A 11 -2.37 2.76 -13.79
CA LEU A 11 -2.34 1.49 -13.07
C LEU A 11 -2.21 1.71 -11.55
N THR A 12 -1.33 2.62 -11.14
CA THR A 12 -1.11 2.94 -9.72
C THR A 12 -2.37 3.52 -9.07
N ILE A 13 -3.06 4.43 -9.76
CA ILE A 13 -4.31 5.03 -9.28
C ILE A 13 -5.40 3.97 -9.17
N LEU A 14 -5.60 3.16 -10.22
CA LEU A 14 -6.63 2.11 -10.26
C LEU A 14 -6.39 1.06 -9.15
N CYS A 15 -5.18 0.54 -9.03
CA CYS A 15 -4.85 -0.46 -8.01
C CYS A 15 -5.03 0.10 -6.59
N THR A 16 -4.70 1.38 -6.37
CA THR A 16 -4.85 1.99 -5.04
C THR A 16 -6.31 2.28 -4.72
N ALA A 17 -7.11 2.75 -5.69
CA ALA A 17 -8.54 2.96 -5.52
C ALA A 17 -9.29 1.64 -5.23
N LEU A 18 -8.96 0.57 -5.97
CA LEU A 18 -9.53 -0.76 -5.72
C LEU A 18 -9.15 -1.28 -4.32
N SER A 19 -7.88 -1.13 -3.93
CA SER A 19 -7.42 -1.51 -2.60
C SER A 19 -8.18 -0.74 -1.50
N PHE A 20 -8.35 0.57 -1.69
CA PHE A 20 -9.10 1.43 -0.76
C PHE A 20 -10.55 0.96 -0.60
N ILE A 21 -11.26 0.68 -1.70
CA ILE A 21 -12.65 0.18 -1.66
C ILE A 21 -12.75 -1.13 -0.88
N VAL A 22 -11.84 -2.08 -1.15
CA VAL A 22 -11.81 -3.37 -0.45
C VAL A 22 -11.56 -3.18 1.05
N TYR A 23 -10.61 -2.32 1.43
CA TYR A 23 -10.33 -2.06 2.84
C TYR A 23 -11.43 -1.28 3.55
N CYS A 24 -12.08 -0.32 2.88
CA CYS A 24 -13.27 0.36 3.39
C CYS A 24 -14.42 -0.63 3.59
N SER A 25 -14.64 -1.55 2.66
CA SER A 25 -15.64 -2.62 2.81
C SER A 25 -15.34 -3.51 4.03
N CYS A 26 -14.08 -3.89 4.23
CA CYS A 26 -13.64 -4.62 5.43
C CYS A 26 -13.85 -3.82 6.72
N LEU A 27 -13.58 -2.51 6.71
CA LEU A 27 -13.76 -1.63 7.86
C LEU A 27 -15.24 -1.49 8.22
N ILE A 28 -16.10 -1.24 7.23
CA ILE A 28 -17.56 -1.17 7.42
C ILE A 28 -18.07 -2.50 7.97
N ARG A 29 -17.62 -3.63 7.43
CA ARG A 29 -17.99 -4.96 7.92
C ARG A 29 -17.56 -5.17 9.37
N LEU A 30 -16.34 -4.75 9.75
CA LEU A 30 -15.84 -4.81 11.12
C LEU A 30 -16.67 -3.94 12.09
N CYS A 31 -17.10 -2.75 11.63
CA CYS A 31 -17.90 -1.83 12.43
C CYS A 31 -19.36 -2.29 12.61
N PHE A 32 -19.98 -2.86 11.58
CA PHE A 32 -21.40 -3.25 11.60
C PHE A 32 -21.64 -4.71 12.04
N PHE A 33 -20.75 -5.64 11.72
CA PHE A 33 -20.86 -7.06 12.06
C PHE A 33 -19.81 -7.45 13.09
N SER A 34 -20.07 -7.10 14.36
CA SER A 34 -19.27 -7.55 15.51
C SER A 34 -19.54 -9.03 15.84
N VAL A 35 -19.25 -9.92 14.89
CA VAL A 35 -19.28 -11.38 15.15
C VAL A 35 -17.89 -11.81 15.58
N ALA A 36 -17.76 -12.16 16.87
CA ALA A 36 -16.50 -12.45 17.55
C ALA A 36 -15.64 -13.55 16.90
N ARG A 37 -16.20 -14.40 16.04
CA ARG A 37 -15.50 -15.55 15.47
C ARG A 37 -14.44 -15.19 14.42
N ASN A 38 -14.57 -14.04 13.73
CA ASN A 38 -13.65 -13.63 12.66
C ASN A 38 -12.97 -12.27 12.87
N SER A 39 -13.26 -11.57 13.97
CA SER A 39 -12.71 -10.24 14.28
C SER A 39 -11.16 -10.17 14.22
N THR A 40 -10.46 -11.22 14.65
CA THR A 40 -8.99 -11.23 14.63
C THR A 40 -8.44 -11.23 13.20
N ILE A 41 -9.02 -12.03 12.30
CA ILE A 41 -8.57 -12.11 10.90
C ILE A 41 -8.86 -10.80 10.19
N GLU A 42 -10.04 -10.23 10.41
CA GLU A 42 -10.43 -8.94 9.81
C GLU A 42 -9.55 -7.78 10.32
N ARG A 43 -9.25 -7.73 11.62
CA ARG A 43 -8.29 -6.76 12.17
C ARG A 43 -6.91 -6.91 11.55
N ASN A 44 -6.40 -8.13 11.43
CA ASN A 44 -5.08 -8.37 10.85
C ASN A 44 -5.02 -7.94 9.39
N PHE A 45 -6.07 -8.23 8.61
CA PHE A 45 -6.21 -7.80 7.22
C PHE A 45 -6.31 -6.28 7.11
N LEU A 46 -7.02 -5.63 8.04
CA LEU A 46 -7.13 -4.18 8.12
C LEU A 46 -5.77 -3.52 8.41
N ILE A 47 -5.00 -4.01 9.39
CA ILE A 47 -3.70 -3.44 9.73
C ILE A 47 -2.73 -3.60 8.55
N VAL A 48 -2.72 -4.77 7.89
CA VAL A 48 -1.93 -4.99 6.66
C VAL A 48 -2.36 -4.05 5.54
N GLY A 49 -3.67 -3.80 5.40
CA GLY A 49 -4.20 -2.89 4.40
C GLY A 49 -3.81 -1.44 4.65
N ILE A 50 -3.91 -0.99 5.91
CA ILE A 50 -3.52 0.34 6.33
C ILE A 50 -2.01 0.55 6.16
N SER A 51 -1.18 -0.42 6.56
CA SER A 51 0.28 -0.31 6.38
C SER A 51 0.63 -0.24 4.89
N SER A 52 0.03 -1.09 4.06
CA SER A 52 0.16 -1.05 2.60
C SER A 52 -0.26 0.29 1.99
N LEU A 53 -1.36 0.89 2.49
CA LEU A 53 -1.82 2.22 2.06
C LEU A 53 -0.83 3.32 2.44
N ILE A 54 -0.37 3.33 3.70
CA ILE A 54 0.60 4.30 4.22
C ILE A 54 1.90 4.27 3.41
N PHE A 55 2.40 3.07 3.08
CA PHE A 55 3.61 2.95 2.25
C PHE A 55 3.37 3.29 0.78
N SER A 56 2.15 3.17 0.26
CA SER A 56 1.84 3.49 -1.14
C SER A 56 1.47 4.95 -1.41
N LEU A 57 1.04 5.70 -0.40
CA LEU A 57 0.62 7.10 -0.53
C LEU A 57 1.76 8.04 -0.95
N PRO A 58 2.96 7.99 -0.33
CA PRO A 58 4.09 8.81 -0.76
C PRO A 58 4.44 8.55 -2.22
N TYR A 59 4.51 7.27 -2.61
CA TYR A 59 4.78 6.85 -3.99
C TYR A 59 3.76 7.42 -4.98
N MET A 60 2.47 7.32 -4.66
CA MET A 60 1.40 7.86 -5.50
C MET A 60 1.49 9.39 -5.61
N SER A 61 1.71 10.09 -4.49
CA SER A 61 1.81 11.56 -4.47
C SER A 61 2.95 12.04 -5.35
N THR A 62 4.11 11.37 -5.31
CA THR A 62 5.28 11.74 -6.12
C THR A 62 5.07 11.42 -7.60
N MET A 63 4.46 10.28 -7.94
CA MET A 63 4.13 9.96 -9.34
C MET A 63 3.09 10.92 -9.93
N ALA A 64 2.08 11.31 -9.16
CA ALA A 64 1.10 12.30 -9.57
C ALA A 64 1.72 13.69 -9.75
N TYR A 65 2.63 14.09 -8.85
CA TYR A 65 3.39 15.34 -8.98
C TYR A 65 4.26 15.35 -10.24
N LEU A 66 5.02 14.27 -10.50
CA LEU A 66 5.81 14.13 -11.72
C LEU A 66 4.96 14.24 -12.98
N TYR A 67 3.77 13.63 -12.96
CA TYR A 67 2.84 13.73 -14.08
C TYR A 67 2.42 15.19 -14.32
N LEU A 68 2.06 15.93 -13.28
CA LEU A 68 1.68 17.35 -13.40
C LEU A 68 2.82 18.24 -13.90
N VAL A 69 4.06 17.95 -13.48
CA VAL A 69 5.27 18.64 -13.96
C VAL A 69 5.53 18.30 -15.44
N MET A 70 5.40 17.03 -15.84
CA MET A 70 5.60 16.58 -17.23
C MET A 70 4.54 17.11 -18.21
N VAL A 71 3.35 17.46 -17.70
CA VAL A 71 2.27 18.09 -18.47
C VAL A 71 2.37 19.62 -18.44
N GLU A 72 3.47 20.18 -17.90
CA GLU A 72 3.75 21.63 -17.81
C GLU A 72 2.69 22.43 -17.03
N VAL A 73 1.91 21.76 -16.17
CA VAL A 73 0.86 22.41 -15.36
C VAL A 73 1.45 23.10 -14.13
N LEU A 74 2.54 22.56 -13.58
CA LEU A 74 3.24 23.12 -12.42
C LEU A 74 4.64 23.64 -12.80
N PRO A 75 5.08 24.79 -12.24
CA PRO A 75 6.43 25.28 -12.44
C PRO A 75 7.46 24.30 -11.87
N THR A 76 8.55 24.11 -12.62
CA THR A 76 9.65 23.19 -12.31
C THR A 76 10.63 23.81 -11.31
N ASP A 77 10.12 24.29 -10.17
CA ASP A 77 10.96 24.91 -9.15
C ASP A 77 11.53 23.84 -8.20
N GLY A 78 12.79 23.43 -8.45
CA GLY A 78 13.67 22.85 -7.42
C GLY A 78 14.28 21.47 -7.74
N GLU A 79 15.60 21.45 -7.90
CA GLU A 79 16.45 20.25 -8.02
C GLU A 79 16.35 19.32 -6.78
N ASP A 80 16.01 19.86 -5.60
CA ASP A 80 15.91 19.10 -4.33
C ASP A 80 14.78 18.04 -4.32
N ARG A 81 13.81 18.10 -5.23
CA ARG A 81 12.65 17.20 -5.24
C ARG A 81 12.89 15.86 -5.95
N VAL A 82 13.98 15.74 -6.69
CA VAL A 82 14.36 14.51 -7.41
C VAL A 82 14.93 13.47 -6.44
N ASP A 83 15.50 13.89 -5.31
CA ASP A 83 16.04 12.99 -4.28
C ASP A 83 14.95 12.18 -3.56
N ILE A 84 13.75 12.78 -3.39
CA ILE A 84 12.56 12.07 -2.86
C ILE A 84 12.18 10.91 -3.79
N LEU A 85 12.44 11.06 -5.10
CA LEU A 85 12.13 10.05 -6.10
C LEU A 85 13.02 8.82 -6.01
N PHE A 86 14.31 9.02 -5.72
CA PHE A 86 15.27 7.93 -5.49
C PHE A 86 15.03 7.20 -4.17
N GLN A 87 14.32 7.82 -3.23
CA GLN A 87 13.90 7.22 -1.96
C GLN A 87 12.51 6.56 -2.00
N LEU A 88 11.93 6.30 -3.16
CA LEU A 88 10.62 5.66 -3.25
C LEU A 88 10.64 4.15 -3.58
N PRO A 89 11.62 3.62 -4.32
CA PRO A 89 11.72 2.18 -4.58
C PRO A 89 11.82 1.35 -3.30
N TRP A 90 12.63 1.77 -2.32
CA TRP A 90 12.79 1.04 -1.06
C TRP A 90 11.50 0.99 -0.22
N LEU A 91 10.67 2.04 -0.31
CA LEU A 91 9.37 2.09 0.37
C LEU A 91 8.39 1.05 -0.24
N THR A 92 8.51 0.84 -1.55
CA THR A 92 7.75 -0.17 -2.29
C THR A 92 8.23 -1.57 -1.94
N ASP A 93 9.54 -1.79 -1.84
CA ASP A 93 10.11 -3.06 -1.38
C ASP A 93 9.72 -3.38 0.07
N LEU A 94 9.66 -2.37 0.95
CA LEU A 94 9.22 -2.53 2.34
C LEU A 94 7.76 -3.01 2.43
N LYS A 95 6.90 -2.57 1.49
CA LYS A 95 5.50 -3.04 1.41
C LYS A 95 5.44 -4.55 1.15
N TYR A 96 6.28 -5.08 0.27
CA TYR A 96 6.35 -6.53 0.00
C TYR A 96 6.99 -7.30 1.15
N LEU A 97 8.01 -6.75 1.79
CA LEU A 97 8.69 -7.37 2.94
C LEU A 97 7.84 -7.35 4.21
N SER A 98 6.98 -6.35 4.41
CA SER A 98 6.17 -6.22 5.63
C SER A 98 5.02 -7.24 5.70
N LEU A 99 4.52 -7.72 4.56
CA LEU A 99 3.41 -8.69 4.50
C LEU A 99 3.73 -10.03 5.18
N ALA A 100 4.93 -10.57 4.94
CA ALA A 100 5.31 -11.89 5.44
C ALA A 100 5.48 -11.94 6.97
N PRO A 101 6.27 -11.04 7.64
CA PRO A 101 6.35 -10.97 9.09
C PRO A 101 4.99 -10.67 9.71
N MET A 102 4.20 -9.82 9.07
CA MET A 102 2.91 -9.41 9.59
C MET A 102 1.91 -10.57 9.57
N LEU A 103 1.86 -11.37 8.50
CA LEU A 103 1.10 -12.64 8.45
C LEU A 103 1.58 -13.66 9.49
N LEU A 104 2.89 -13.74 9.70
CA LEU A 104 3.51 -14.62 10.70
C LEU A 104 3.14 -14.20 12.14
N LEU A 105 3.19 -12.90 12.46
CA LEU A 105 2.84 -12.37 13.77
C LEU A 105 1.34 -12.45 14.06
N THR A 106 0.52 -12.29 13.03
CA THR A 106 -0.94 -12.20 13.18
C THR A 106 -1.65 -13.55 13.19
N ASN A 107 -1.10 -14.58 12.53
CA ASN A 107 -1.75 -15.88 12.44
C ASN A 107 -1.15 -16.91 13.42
N SER A 108 -1.92 -17.27 14.44
CA SER A 108 -1.51 -18.29 15.42
C SER A 108 -1.35 -19.70 14.83
N LYS A 109 -2.09 -20.03 13.75
CA LYS A 109 -1.94 -21.32 13.04
C LYS A 109 -0.61 -21.40 12.30
N ILE A 110 -0.22 -20.32 11.62
CA ILE A 110 1.07 -20.26 10.90
C ILE A 110 2.23 -20.38 11.89
N ARG A 111 2.20 -19.64 13.02
CA ARG A 111 3.21 -19.79 14.09
C ARG A 111 3.29 -21.19 14.65
N LYS A 112 2.15 -21.84 14.91
CA LYS A 112 2.12 -23.22 15.41
C LYS A 112 2.66 -24.21 14.38
N SER A 113 2.42 -23.98 13.08
CA SER A 113 2.94 -24.82 12.00
C SER A 113 4.44 -24.66 11.82
N ILE A 114 4.97 -23.44 11.93
CA ILE A 114 6.41 -23.17 11.85
C ILE A 114 7.14 -23.75 13.06
N LYS A 115 6.59 -23.61 14.27
CA LYS A 115 7.12 -24.26 15.49
C LYS A 115 7.12 -25.80 15.44
N LYS A 116 6.40 -26.42 14.51
CA LYS A 116 6.47 -27.88 14.30
C LYS A 116 7.57 -28.30 13.33
N PHE A 117 8.04 -27.38 12.50
CA PHE A 117 9.09 -27.61 11.52
C PHE A 117 10.49 -27.30 12.07
N LEU A 118 10.56 -26.56 13.18
CA LEU A 118 11.75 -26.08 13.86
C LEU A 118 11.88 -26.84 15.19
#